data_AF-A0A832K944-F1
#
_entry.id   AF-A0A832K944-F1
#
_cell.length_a   1.000
_cell.length_b   1.000
_cell.length_c   1.000
_cell.angle_alpha   90.00
_cell.angle_beta   90.00
_cell.angle_gamma   90.00
#
_symmetry.space_group_name_H-M   'P 1'
#
loop_
_entity.id
_entity.type
_entity.pdbx_description
1 polymer ?
#
loop_
_entity_poly.entity_id
_entity_poly.type
_entity_poly.pdbx_seq_one_letter_code
_entity_poly.pdbx_strand_id
1 'polypeptide(L)' 'MGNIYITGASSNMKDSDCLVVKYTPEGNVAWAQKWDNGSWERGCGIAISEEGSIFITGYAWQENMDCFVIKYR' A
#
# COMPACT_ATOMS: atom_id res chain seq x y z
N MET A 1 -7.01 -4.23 20.89
CA MET A 1 -7.69 -4.37 19.59
C MET A 1 -6.68 -4.11 18.48
N GLY A 2 -6.73 -4.86 17.39
CA GLY A 2 -5.77 -4.74 16.29
C GLY A 2 -6.11 -3.59 15.36
N ASN A 3 -5.08 -2.90 14.85
CA ASN A 3 -5.25 -1.93 13.77
C ASN A 3 -5.65 -2.67 12.48
N ILE A 4 -6.40 -1.99 11.60
CA ILE A 4 -6.78 -2.52 10.29
C ILE A 4 -5.88 -1.88 9.25
N TYR A 5 -5.33 -2.69 8.34
CA TYR A 5 -4.49 -2.21 7.25
C TYR A 5 -5.11 -2.61 5.92
N ILE A 6 -5.21 -1.66 5.01
CA ILE A 6 -5.76 -1.86 3.67
C ILE A 6 -4.72 -1.40 2.66
N THR A 7 -4.60 -2.14 1.56
CA THR A 7 -3.77 -1.77 0.42
C THR A 7 -4.56 -1.85 -0.88
N GLY A 8 -4.12 -1.09 -1.88
CA GLY A 8 -4.73 -1.02 -3.19
C GLY A 8 -4.05 0.03 -4.04
N ALA A 9 -4.85 0.79 -4.78
CA ALA A 9 -4.36 1.87 -5.62
C ALA A 9 -5.19 3.15 -5.43
N SER A 10 -4.55 4.30 -5.52
CA SER A 10 -5.18 5.61 -5.63
C SER A 10 -4.92 6.14 -7.04
N SER A 11 -5.95 6.38 -7.84
CA SER A 11 -5.80 6.78 -9.24
C SER A 11 -6.41 8.15 -9.51
N ASN A 12 -5.74 8.92 -10.36
CA ASN A 12 -6.25 10.17 -10.93
C ASN A 12 -6.67 10.03 -12.41
N MET A 13 -6.85 8.80 -12.90
CA MET A 13 -7.10 8.41 -14.30
C MET A 13 -5.91 8.52 -15.27
N LYS A 14 -4.78 9.11 -14.85
CA LYS A 14 -3.54 9.20 -15.64
C LYS A 14 -2.43 8.32 -15.07
N ASP A 15 -2.41 8.20 -13.76
CA ASP A 15 -1.52 7.34 -12.98
C ASP A 15 -2.33 6.58 -11.91
N SER A 16 -1.65 5.65 -11.24
CA SER A 16 -2.17 5.05 -10.01
C SER A 16 -1.03 4.80 -9.04
N ASP A 17 -1.14 5.31 -7.83
CA ASP A 17 -0.14 5.08 -6.78
C ASP A 17 -0.59 3.92 -5.89
N CYS A 18 0.36 3.11 -5.42
CA CYS A 18 0.06 2.12 -4.39
C CYS A 18 -0.36 2.85 -3.11
N LEU A 19 -1.57 2.57 -2.61
CA LEU A 19 -2.10 3.18 -1.39
C LEU A 19 -2.02 2.18 -0.23
N VAL A 20 -1.63 2.67 0.94
CA VAL A 20 -1.75 1.96 2.22
C VAL A 20 -2.50 2.85 3.19
N VAL A 21 -3.53 2.30 3.83
CA VAL A 21 -4.30 3.01 4.85
C VAL A 21 -4.33 2.18 6.12
N LYS A 22 -4.00 2.82 7.23
CA LYS A 22 -4.20 2.28 8.57
C LYS A 22 -5.46 2.88 9.17
N TYR A 23 -6.34 2.02 9.66
CA TYR A 23 -7.50 2.42 10.46
C TYR A 23 -7.32 2.01 11.92
N THR A 24 -7.87 2.82 12.82
CA THR A 24 -8.09 2.43 14.22
C THR A 24 -9.12 1.30 14.28
N PRO A 25 -9.19 0.54 15.39
CA PRO A 25 -10.21 -0.50 15.56
C PRO A 25 -11.66 -0.01 15.41
N GLU A 26 -11.89 1.28 15.65
CA GLU A 26 -13.19 1.94 15.52
C GLU A 26 -13.51 2.34 14.07
N GLY A 27 -12.62 2.07 13.11
CA GLY A 27 -12.80 2.39 11.69
C GLY A 27 -12.39 3.81 11.30
N ASN A 28 -11.75 4.57 12.19
CA ASN A 28 -11.23 5.90 11.85
C ASN A 28 -9.90 5.77 11.12
N VAL A 29 -9.62 6.65 10.15
CA VAL A 29 -8.31 6.69 9.49
C VAL A 29 -7.26 7.16 10.49
N ALA A 30 -6.29 6.30 10.83
CA ALA A 30 -5.14 6.67 11.63
C ALA A 30 -4.07 7.36 10.77
N TRP A 31 -3.80 6.81 9.59
CA TRP A 31 -2.97 7.43 8.56
C TRP A 31 -3.22 6.81 7.18
N ALA A 32 -2.83 7.55 6.13
CA ALA A 32 -2.79 7.06 4.75
C ALA A 32 -1.46 7.44 4.10
N GLN A 33 -0.86 6.53 3.34
CA GLN A 33 0.40 6.76 2.65
C GLN A 33 0.33 6.21 1.23
N LYS A 34 0.84 6.99 0.28
CA LYS A 34 1.00 6.59 -1.12
C LYS A 34 2.46 6.25 -1.40
N TRP A 35 2.68 5.25 -2.23
CA TRP A 35 3.94 5.00 -2.89
C TRP A 35 3.73 5.22 -4.38
N ASP A 36 4.43 6.22 -4.88
CA ASP A 36 4.43 6.70 -6.25
C ASP A 36 5.86 6.55 -6.75
N ASN A 37 6.03 5.79 -7.83
CA ASN A 37 7.31 5.60 -8.49
C ASN A 37 7.29 6.10 -9.94
N GLY A 38 6.32 6.95 -10.28
CA GLY A 38 6.13 7.49 -11.62
C GLY A 38 5.54 6.49 -12.63
N SER A 39 4.81 5.46 -12.15
CA SER A 39 4.17 4.44 -12.98
C SER A 39 2.77 4.08 -12.47
N TRP A 40 2.19 2.99 -12.96
CA TRP A 40 0.92 2.46 -12.44
C TRP A 40 1.21 1.40 -11.39
N GLU A 41 1.08 1.77 -10.12
CA GLU A 41 1.31 0.89 -8.99
C GLU A 41 0.02 0.42 -8.31
N ARG A 42 0.01 -0.85 -7.90
CA ARG A 42 -1.08 -1.43 -7.11
C ARG A 42 -0.53 -2.35 -6.03
N GLY A 43 -0.93 -2.09 -4.79
CA GLY A 43 -0.75 -3.05 -3.70
C GLY A 43 -1.75 -4.20 -3.79
N CYS A 44 -1.28 -5.43 -3.55
CA CYS A 44 -2.08 -6.66 -3.65
C CYS A 44 -2.04 -7.51 -2.37
N GLY A 45 -0.97 -7.42 -1.58
CA GLY A 45 -0.78 -8.22 -0.39
C GLY A 45 -0.22 -7.41 0.77
N ILE A 46 -0.55 -7.82 1.99
CA ILE A 46 -0.05 -7.23 3.23
C ILE A 46 0.44 -8.33 4.16
N ALA A 47 1.61 -8.15 4.75
CA ALA A 47 2.08 -8.92 5.89
C ALA A 47 2.56 -7.97 7.00
N ILE A 48 2.35 -8.34 8.25
CA ILE A 48 2.82 -7.59 9.41
C ILE A 48 3.71 -8.51 10.21
N SER A 49 4.93 -8.08 10.49
CA SER A 49 5.87 -8.88 11.29
C SER A 49 5.59 -8.72 12.79
N GLU A 50 6.23 -9.56 13.61
CA GLU A 50 6.08 -9.52 15.07
C GLU A 50 6.57 -8.19 15.66
N GLU A 51 7.58 -7.55 15.06
CA GLU A 51 8.04 -6.21 15.47
C GLU A 51 7.13 -5.06 14.99
N GLY A 52 6.04 -5.37 14.28
CA GLY A 52 5.07 -4.39 13.79
C GLY A 52 5.43 -3.74 12.46
N SER A 53 6.48 -4.21 11.76
CA SER A 53 6.78 -3.72 10.42
C SER A 53 5.73 -4.21 9.43
N ILE A 54 5.30 -3.33 8.52
CA ILE A 54 4.28 -3.64 7.53
C ILE A 54 4.98 -3.84 6.19
N PHE A 55 4.67 -4.94 5.52
CA PHE A 55 5.16 -5.28 4.19
C PHE A 55 4.00 -5.27 3.21
N ILE A 56 4.16 -4.57 2.10
CA ILE A 56 3.19 -4.51 1.01
C ILE A 56 3.82 -5.13 -0.21
N THR A 57 3.12 -6.06 -0.85
CA THR A 57 3.52 -6.65 -2.13
C THR A 57 2.58 -6.19 -3.22
N GLY A 58 3.08 -5.98 -4.42
CA GLY A 58 2.26 -5.51 -5.53
C GLY A 58 3.00 -5.56 -6.86
N TYR A 59 2.43 -4.88 -7.85
CA TYR A 59 3.04 -4.69 -9.15
C TYR A 59 3.02 -3.23 -9.57
N ALA A 60 4.03 -2.85 -10.33
CA ALA A 60 4.17 -1.55 -10.99
C ALA A 60 4.18 -1.78 -12.50
N TRP A 61 3.59 -0.86 -13.27
CA TRP A 61 3.58 -0.91 -14.73
C TRP A 61 3.87 0.46 -15.31
N GLN A 62 5.01 0.58 -15.99
CA GLN A 62 5.32 1.71 -16.86
C GLN A 62 5.35 1.26 -18.34
N GLU A 63 6.38 0.50 -18.72
CA GLU A 63 6.49 -0.13 -20.06
C GLU A 63 6.39 -1.66 -19.97
N ASN A 64 6.84 -2.24 -18.85
CA ASN A 64 6.71 -3.64 -18.49
C ASN A 64 6.14 -3.75 -17.07
N MET A 65 5.66 -4.94 -16.69
CA MET A 65 5.18 -5.22 -15.34
C MET A 65 6.31 -5.74 -14.46
N ASP A 66 6.57 -5.04 -13.36
CA ASP A 66 7.52 -5.43 -12.32
C ASP A 66 6.80 -5.68 -11.00
N CYS A 67 7.33 -6.58 -10.17
CA CYS A 67 6.84 -6.79 -8.81
C CYS A 67 7.63 -5.93 -7.82
N PHE A 68 6.96 -5.52 -6.73
CA PHE A 68 7.62 -4.77 -5.66
C PHE A 68 7.27 -5.31 -4.27
N VAL A 69 8.14 -4.97 -3.31
CA VAL A 69 7.91 -5.11 -1.87
C VAL A 69 8.25 -3.78 -1.20
N ILE A 70 7.31 -3.19 -0.46
CA ILE A 70 7.51 -1.95 0.30
C ILE A 70 7.44 -2.29 1.79
N LYS A 71 8.35 -1.72 2.59
CA LYS A 71 8.35 -1.83 4.06
C LYS A 71 8.01 -0.48 4.71
N TYR A 72 7.05 -0.49 5.62
CA TYR A 72 6.74 0.64 6.52
C TYR A 72 7.06 0.25 7.97
N ARG A 73 7.51 1.22 8.77
CA ARG A 73 7.80 1.10 10.21
C ARG A 73 6.85 1.97 11.01
#